data_AF-A0A6M0BN34-F1
#
_entry.id   AF-A0A6M0BN34-F1
#
_cell.length_a   1.000
_cell.length_b   1.000
_cell.length_c   1.000
_cell.angle_alpha   90.00
_cell.angle_beta   90.00
_cell.angle_gamma   90.00
#
_symmetry.space_group_name_H-M   'P 1'
#
loop_
_entity.id
_entity.type
_entity.pdbx_description
1 polymer ?
#
loop_
_entity_poly.entity_id
_entity_poly.type
_entity_poly.pdbx_seq_one_letter_code
_entity_poly.pdbx_strand_id
1 'polypeptide(L)'
;MKLLVKNLGPIRGNTQTIDLSKRFYIFVGLNNSGKTYVSQLLWTIFNRNVINRFCQEVEINFEEETSIEITDELLSKVLGKYAEFLKQ
;
A
#
# COMPACT_ATOMS: atom_id res chain seq x y z
N MET A 1 -3.84 -0.87 -13.18
CA MET A 1 -2.98 -0.07 -12.27
C MET A 1 -1.62 -0.74 -12.17
N LYS A 2 -0.52 0.01 -12.07
CA LYS A 2 0.84 -0.55 -11.99
C LYS A 2 1.50 -0.15 -10.66
N LEU A 3 2.20 -1.07 -10.02
CA LEU A 3 2.93 -0.87 -8.76
C LEU A 3 4.43 -0.98 -8.98
N LEU A 4 5.18 0.06 -8.64
CA LEU A 4 6.65 0.04 -8.61
C LEU A 4 7.11 0.00 -7.16
N VAL A 5 7.83 -1.06 -6.78
CA VAL A 5 8.38 -1.22 -5.43
C VAL A 5 9.88 -0.93 -5.48
N LYS A 6 10.34 0.01 -4.66
CA LYS A 6 11.75 0.38 -4.48
C LYS A 6 12.07 0.48 -2.99
N ASN A 7 13.28 0.10 -2.62
CA ASN A 7 13.80 0.18 -1.25
C ASN A 7 12.94 -0.52 -0.18
N LEU A 8 12.30 -1.64 -0.53
CA LEU A 8 11.51 -2.46 0.40
C LEU A 8 12.29 -3.74 0.76
N GLY A 9 12.88 -3.75 1.94
CA GLY A 9 13.71 -4.87 2.40
C GLY A 9 14.88 -5.15 1.42
N PRO A 10 15.00 -6.37 0.88
CA PRO A 10 16.05 -6.71 -0.08
C PRO A 10 15.82 -6.15 -1.50
N ILE A 11 14.66 -5.54 -1.76
CA ILE A 11 14.32 -4.98 -3.09
C ILE A 11 14.85 -3.54 -3.16
N ARG A 12 16.05 -3.34 -3.71
CA ARG A 12 16.71 -2.02 -3.78
C ARG A 12 16.65 -1.38 -5.17
N GLY A 13 17.15 -2.08 -6.20
CA GLY A 13 17.31 -1.56 -7.56
C GLY A 13 16.20 -1.95 -8.54
N ASN A 14 15.00 -2.23 -8.06
CA ASN A 14 13.93 -2.71 -8.94
C ASN A 14 13.41 -1.59 -9.87
N THR A 15 13.39 -1.89 -11.16
CA THR A 15 12.83 -1.04 -12.23
C THR A 15 11.54 -1.61 -12.81
N GLN A 16 11.15 -2.81 -12.40
CA GLN A 16 9.98 -3.50 -12.94
C GLN A 16 8.73 -3.17 -12.14
N THR A 17 7.61 -3.10 -12.83
CA THR A 17 6.29 -2.82 -12.26
C THR A 17 5.44 -4.07 -12.22
N ILE A 18 4.70 -4.26 -11.13
CA ILE A 18 3.67 -5.29 -10.99
C ILE A 18 2.36 -4.73 -11.53
N ASP A 19 1.72 -5.43 -12.47
CA ASP A 19 0.40 -5.06 -12.98
C ASP A 19 -0.68 -5.55 -12.01
N LEU A 20 -1.27 -4.62 -11.25
CA LEU A 20 -2.29 -4.89 -10.24
C LEU A 20 -3.66 -5.28 -10.83
N SER A 21 -3.84 -5.23 -12.15
CA SER A 21 -5.09 -5.69 -12.78
C SER A 21 -5.23 -7.22 -12.79
N LYS A 22 -4.15 -7.96 -12.51
CA LYS A 22 -4.18 -9.41 -12.52
C LYS A 22 -4.80 -9.94 -11.22
N ARG A 23 -5.46 -11.09 -11.32
CA ARG A 23 -6.11 -11.77 -10.17
C ARG A 23 -5.22 -12.81 -9.51
N PHE A 24 -4.11 -13.17 -10.15
CA PHE A 24 -3.23 -14.23 -9.70
C PHE A 24 -1.78 -13.88 -10.01
N TYR A 25 -0.89 -14.11 -9.03
CA TYR A 25 0.52 -13.75 -9.10
C TYR A 25 1.36 -14.91 -8.60
N ILE A 26 2.45 -15.18 -9.32
CA ILE A 26 3.47 -16.14 -8.90
C ILE A 26 4.77 -15.37 -8.73
N PHE A 27 5.34 -15.39 -7.53
CA PHE A 27 6.65 -14.81 -7.24
C PHE A 27 7.67 -15.92 -6.98
N VAL A 28 8.62 -16.08 -7.91
CA VAL A 28 9.72 -17.06 -7.81
C VAL A 28 11.07 -16.36 -7.81
N GLY A 29 12.09 -17.04 -7.30
CA GLY A 29 13.46 -16.52 -7.24
C GLY A 29 14.25 -17.09 -6.07
N LEU A 30 15.50 -16.64 -5.93
CA LEU A 30 16.43 -17.07 -4.87
C LEU A 30 15.96 -16.67 -3.47
N ASN A 31 16.49 -17.34 -2.45
CA ASN A 31 16.26 -16.94 -1.06
C ASN A 31 16.71 -15.50 -0.83
N ASN A 32 16.02 -14.80 0.08
CA ASN A 32 16.26 -13.39 0.38
C ASN A 32 16.07 -12.41 -0.80
N SER A 33 15.41 -12.80 -1.89
CA SER A 33 15.15 -11.91 -3.03
C SER A 33 13.95 -10.97 -2.84
N GLY A 34 13.28 -11.01 -1.68
CA GLY A 34 12.13 -10.15 -1.38
C GLY A 34 10.75 -10.75 -1.67
N LYS A 35 10.66 -12.05 -2.01
CA LYS A 35 9.36 -12.72 -2.26
C LYS A 35 8.35 -12.51 -1.13
N THR A 36 8.76 -12.71 0.12
CA THR A 36 7.92 -12.50 1.30
C THR A 36 7.48 -11.05 1.46
N TYR A 37 8.37 -10.10 1.18
CA TYR A 37 8.04 -8.67 1.23
C TYR A 37 6.99 -8.30 0.18
N VAL A 38 7.12 -8.80 -1.06
CA VAL A 38 6.14 -8.54 -2.12
C VAL A 38 4.79 -9.18 -1.81
N SER A 39 4.77 -10.42 -1.34
CA SER A 39 3.51 -11.09 -1.01
C SER A 39 2.79 -10.41 0.15
N GLN A 40 3.52 -10.00 1.20
CA GLN A 40 2.96 -9.23 2.30
C GLN A 40 2.45 -7.86 1.84
N LEU A 41 3.21 -7.14 1.01
CA LEU A 41 2.78 -5.85 0.48
C LEU A 41 1.47 -5.98 -0.31
N LEU A 42 1.38 -6.94 -1.22
CA LEU A 42 0.17 -7.17 -2.00
C LEU A 42 -1.00 -7.60 -1.12
N TRP A 43 -0.75 -8.49 -0.16
CA TRP A 43 -1.78 -8.88 0.81
C TRP A 43 -2.32 -7.66 1.56
N THR A 44 -1.44 -6.80 2.08
CA THR A 44 -1.82 -5.57 2.80
C THR A 44 -2.66 -4.63 1.95
N ILE A 45 -2.27 -4.41 0.68
CA ILE A 45 -3.00 -3.51 -0.24
C ILE A 45 -4.42 -4.00 -0.52
N PHE A 46 -4.65 -5.31 -0.57
CA PHE A 46 -5.96 -5.89 -0.89
C PHE A 46 -6.74 -6.38 0.33
N ASN A 47 -6.16 -6.32 1.53
CA ASN A 47 -6.83 -6.77 2.74
C ASN A 47 -7.77 -5.69 3.29
N ARG A 48 -9.08 -5.93 3.21
CA ARG A 48 -10.12 -5.01 3.70
C ARG A 48 -9.97 -4.65 5.17
N ASN A 49 -9.55 -5.57 6.04
CA ASN A 49 -9.39 -5.25 7.46
C ASN A 49 -8.24 -4.28 7.68
N VAL A 50 -7.15 -4.43 6.91
CA VAL A 50 -6.01 -3.49 6.99
C VAL A 50 -6.39 -2.14 6.40
N ILE A 51 -7.07 -2.14 5.25
CA ILE A 51 -7.61 -0.91 4.64
C ILE A 51 -8.53 -0.20 5.63
N ASN A 52 -9.54 -0.89 6.15
CA ASN A 52 -10.52 -0.31 7.08
C ASN A 52 -9.87 0.24 8.34
N ARG A 53 -8.82 -0.41 8.87
CA ARG A 53 -8.07 0.13 10.01
C ARG A 53 -7.38 1.46 9.66
N PHE A 54 -6.78 1.54 8.48
CA PHE A 54 -6.21 2.79 7.97
C PHE A 54 -7.28 3.87 7.69
N CYS A 55 -8.43 3.48 7.14
CA CYS A 55 -9.54 4.39 6.83
C CYS A 55 -10.33 4.82 8.08
N GLN A 56 -10.32 4.04 9.16
CA GLN A 56 -10.87 4.48 10.45
C GLN A 56 -9.98 5.53 11.09
N GLU A 57 -8.66 5.39 10.92
CA GLU A 57 -7.72 6.42 11.36
C GLU A 57 -7.90 7.67 10.52
N VAL A 58 -7.98 7.58 9.20
CA VAL A 58 -8.23 8.75 8.35
C VAL A 58 -9.73 8.81 8.04
N GLU A 59 -10.55 9.56 8.79
CA GLU A 59 -12.02 9.73 8.61
C GLU A 59 -12.46 9.94 7.13
N ILE A 60 -12.43 8.88 6.34
CA ILE A 60 -12.75 8.86 4.92
C ILE A 60 -13.70 7.69 4.80
N ASN A 61 -14.99 8.01 4.68
CA ASN A 61 -16.02 7.02 4.43
C ASN A 61 -15.96 6.61 2.96
N PHE A 62 -15.28 5.50 2.67
CA PHE A 62 -15.18 4.91 1.32
C PHE A 62 -16.48 4.26 0.83
N GLU A 63 -17.53 4.20 1.66
CA GLU A 63 -18.77 3.49 1.32
C GLU A 63 -19.70 4.28 0.39
N GLU A 64 -19.49 5.59 0.19
CA GLU A 64 -20.43 6.45 -0.56
C GLU A 64 -19.86 7.20 -1.77
N GLU A 65 -18.53 7.32 -1.93
CA GLU A 65 -17.95 8.14 -3.00
C GLU A 65 -17.25 7.32 -4.10
N THR A 66 -17.82 7.35 -5.32
CA THR A 66 -17.24 6.75 -6.53
C THR A 66 -15.99 7.48 -7.05
N SER A 67 -15.64 8.63 -6.46
CA SER A 67 -14.47 9.43 -6.82
C SER A 67 -13.98 10.22 -5.61
N ILE A 68 -12.74 9.96 -5.19
CA ILE A 68 -12.08 10.70 -4.11
C ILE A 68 -11.19 11.74 -4.76
N GLU A 69 -11.48 13.02 -4.53
CA GLU A 69 -10.56 14.10 -4.87
C GLU A 69 -9.49 14.24 -3.80
N ILE A 70 -8.22 14.15 -4.20
CA ILE A 70 -7.09 14.35 -3.29
C ILE A 70 -6.90 15.85 -3.10
N THR A 71 -7.46 16.40 -2.04
CA THR A 71 -7.27 17.79 -1.63
C THR A 71 -6.07 17.93 -0.70
N ASP A 72 -5.46 19.11 -0.65
CA ASP A 72 -4.33 19.41 0.26
C ASP A 72 -4.71 19.26 1.73
N GLU A 73 -5.99 19.48 2.05
CA GLU A 73 -6.53 19.32 3.41
C GLU A 73 -6.59 17.84 3.80
N LEU A 74 -7.00 16.96 2.88
CA LEU A 74 -6.99 15.51 3.06
C LEU A 74 -5.56 15.01 3.26
N LEU A 75 -4.63 15.46 2.41
CA LEU A 75 -3.23 15.08 2.49
C LEU A 75 -2.61 15.50 3.82
N SER A 76 -2.89 16.71 4.28
CA SER A 76 -2.41 17.24 5.56
C SER A 76 -2.94 16.45 6.76
N LYS A 77 -4.22 16.06 6.73
CA LYS A 77 -4.82 15.19 7.77
C LYS A 77 -4.16 13.81 7.81
N VAL A 78 -3.95 13.18 6.65
CA VAL A 78 -3.26 11.87 6.55
C VAL A 78 -1.84 11.96 7.11
N LEU A 79 -1.08 12.98 6.70
CA LEU A 79 0.30 13.19 7.16
C LEU A 79 0.37 13.45 8.66
N GLY A 80 -0.57 14.22 9.20
CA GLY A 80 -0.67 14.48 10.64
C GLY A 80 -0.88 13.20 11.45
N LYS A 81 -1.84 12.36 11.04
CA LYS A 81 -2.09 11.08 11.74
C LYS A 81 -0.95 10.08 11.59
N TYR A 82 -0.31 10.02 10.42
CA TYR A 82 0.87 9.19 10.24
C TYR A 82 2.03 9.65 11.14
N ALA A 83 2.20 10.96 11.33
CA ALA A 83 3.19 11.49 12.26
C ALA A 83 2.89 11.14 13.73
N GLU A 84 1.62 11.04 14.12
CA GLU A 84 1.23 10.55 15.45
C GLU A 84 1.48 9.06 15.61
N PHE A 85 1.15 8.24 14.60
CA PHE A 85 1.44 6.81 14.59
C PHE A 85 2.94 6.53 14.79
N LEU A 86 3.83 7.29 14.16
CA LEU A 86 5.29 7.13 14.31
C LEU A 86 5.83 7.53 15.68
N LYS A 87 5.06 8.23 16.52
CA LYS A 87 5.47 8.62 17.88
C LYS A 87 5.08 7.57 18.93
N GLN A 88 4.27 6.57 18.57
CA GLN A 88 3.97 5.40 19.39
C GLN A 88 4.98 4.27 19.12
#